data_AF-A0A1G8PD01-F1
#
_entry.id   AF-A0A1G8PD01-F1
#
_cell.length_a   1.000
_cell.length_b   1.000
_cell.length_c   1.000
_cell.angle_alpha   90.00
_cell.angle_beta   90.00
_cell.angle_gamma   90.00
#
_symmetry.space_group_name_H-M   'P 1'
#
loop_
_entity.id
_entity.type
_entity.pdbx_description
1 polymer ?
#
loop_
_entity_poly.entity_id
_entity_poly.type
_entity_poly.pdbx_seq_one_letter_code
_entity_poly.pdbx_strand_id
1 'polypeptide(L)'
;MHHYIDANTDFHQLQRDKRKVWFCNDIDALGDSYDNTSNNPKYKSVIVWPIITRSSNHVTGNVPIVAFLCLDSETPGAFSQSDHVPIGWVLADAMGRGYEALIRSARTVDESIIINEGGISNGTK
;
A
#
# COMPACT_ATOMS: atom_id res chain seq x y z
N MET A 1 -5.06 17.24 -12.30
CA MET A 1 -4.61 16.89 -10.93
C MET A 1 -3.62 15.75 -11.10
N HIS A 2 -2.32 16.02 -11.02
CA HIS A 2 -1.31 14.97 -11.12
C HIS A 2 -1.40 14.13 -9.85
N HIS A 3 -1.82 12.87 -9.98
CA HIS A 3 -1.74 11.93 -8.86
C HIS A 3 -0.26 11.73 -8.54
N TYR A 4 0.16 11.93 -7.29
CA TYR A 4 1.53 11.70 -6.83
C TYR A 4 2.06 10.29 -7.17
N ILE A 5 1.15 9.34 -7.38
CA ILE A 5 1.44 7.97 -7.83
C ILE A 5 1.90 7.95 -9.29
N ASP A 6 1.25 8.70 -10.18
CA ASP A 6 1.60 8.72 -11.60
C ASP A 6 2.90 9.52 -11.85
N ALA A 7 3.33 10.34 -10.89
CA ALA A 7 4.55 11.15 -10.96
C ALA A 7 5.75 10.51 -10.24
N ASN A 8 5.57 9.35 -9.61
CA ASN A 8 6.64 8.62 -8.91
C ASN A 8 6.81 7.25 -9.56
N THR A 9 8.01 6.99 -10.11
CA THR A 9 8.34 5.76 -10.84
C THR A 9 8.05 4.51 -10.01
N ASP A 10 8.37 4.55 -8.72
CA ASP A 10 8.21 3.42 -7.80
C ASP A 10 6.73 2.99 -7.72
N PHE A 11 5.84 3.96 -7.57
CA PHE A 11 4.41 3.72 -7.39
C PHE A 11 3.69 3.48 -8.72
N HIS A 12 4.10 4.17 -9.78
CA HIS A 12 3.56 3.96 -11.12
C HIS A 12 3.78 2.52 -11.59
N GLN A 13 5.01 1.98 -11.42
CA GLN A 13 5.35 0.62 -11.81
C GLN A 13 4.50 -0.45 -11.11
N LEU A 14 4.09 -0.20 -9.87
CA LEU A 14 3.25 -1.12 -9.11
C LEU A 14 1.76 -0.98 -9.46
N GLN A 15 1.27 0.24 -9.65
CA GLN A 15 -0.15 0.50 -9.86
C GLN A 15 -0.61 0.34 -11.32
N ARG A 16 0.23 0.70 -12.29
CA ARG A 16 -0.09 0.66 -13.73
C ARG A 16 0.49 -0.54 -14.43
N ASP A 17 1.78 -0.79 -14.22
CA ASP A 17 2.50 -1.88 -14.90
C ASP A 17 2.29 -3.24 -14.20
N LYS A 18 1.52 -3.25 -13.11
CA LYS A 18 1.12 -4.44 -12.35
C LYS A 18 2.32 -5.29 -11.91
N ARG A 19 3.48 -4.65 -11.69
CA ARG A 19 4.61 -5.33 -11.07
C ARG A 19 4.21 -5.77 -9.67
N LYS A 20 4.68 -6.95 -9.27
CA LYS A 20 4.43 -7.46 -7.91
C LYS A 20 5.29 -6.72 -6.89
N VAL A 21 6.49 -6.31 -7.27
CA VAL A 21 7.44 -5.58 -6.43
C VAL A 21 8.25 -4.65 -7.33
N TRP A 22 8.63 -3.49 -6.82
CA TRP A 22 9.64 -2.65 -7.43
C TRP A 22 10.94 -2.84 -6.67
N PHE A 23 12.01 -3.16 -7.37
CA PHE A 23 13.33 -3.40 -6.80
C PHE A 23 14.35 -2.71 -7.67
N CYS A 24 15.11 -1.79 -7.10
CA CYS A 24 16.21 -1.11 -7.74
C CYS A 24 17.35 -0.97 -6.74
N ASN A 25 18.54 -1.43 -7.10
CA ASN A 25 19.73 -1.35 -6.26
C ASN A 25 20.76 -0.31 -6.74
N ASP A 26 20.44 0.36 -7.84
CA ASP A 26 21.28 1.39 -8.43
C ASP A 26 20.38 2.37 -9.19
N ILE A 27 19.78 3.28 -8.44
CA ILE A 27 18.90 4.32 -8.97
C ILE A 27 19.67 5.27 -9.89
N ASP A 28 20.93 5.54 -9.58
CA ASP A 28 21.75 6.45 -10.39
C ASP A 28 21.99 5.88 -11.80
N ALA A 29 22.12 4.56 -11.93
CA ALA A 29 22.20 3.90 -13.23
C ALA A 29 20.93 4.04 -14.09
N LEU A 30 19.78 4.38 -13.49
CA LEU A 30 18.54 4.64 -14.24
C LEU A 30 18.53 6.05 -14.88
N GLY A 31 19.33 6.99 -14.38
CA GLY A 31 19.42 8.36 -14.91
C GLY A 31 18.06 9.02 -15.05
N ASP A 32 17.81 9.66 -16.20
CA ASP A 32 16.57 10.40 -16.50
C ASP A 32 15.31 9.51 -16.61
N SER A 33 15.45 8.18 -16.55
CA SER A 33 14.30 7.27 -16.57
C SER A 33 13.63 7.07 -15.22
N TYR A 34 14.20 7.68 -14.17
CA TYR A 34 13.71 7.59 -12.80
C TYR A 34 13.23 8.93 -12.29
N ASP A 35 11.91 9.09 -12.22
CA ASP A 35 11.24 10.20 -11.57
C ASP A 35 10.85 9.86 -10.13
N ASN A 36 11.20 10.75 -9.21
CA ASN A 36 10.79 10.70 -7.83
C ASN A 36 10.23 12.06 -7.41
N THR A 37 9.04 12.05 -6.80
CA THR A 37 8.36 13.24 -6.30
C THR A 37 8.95 13.79 -5.00
N SER A 38 9.95 13.14 -4.40
CA SER A 38 10.66 13.63 -3.22
C SER A 38 11.53 14.84 -3.58
N ASN A 39 11.51 15.89 -2.76
CA ASN A 39 12.29 17.11 -2.99
C ASN A 39 13.81 16.92 -2.85
N ASN A 40 14.28 15.82 -2.26
CA ASN A 40 15.70 15.50 -2.12
C ASN A 40 15.94 14.01 -1.86
N PRO A 41 15.76 13.14 -2.86
CA PRO A 41 15.95 11.72 -2.67
C PRO A 41 17.45 11.41 -2.61
N LYS A 42 17.91 11.04 -1.41
CA LYS A 42 19.29 10.59 -1.18
C LYS A 42 19.47 9.10 -1.41
N TYR A 43 18.37 8.36 -1.51
CA TYR A 43 18.42 6.92 -1.61
C TYR A 43 18.89 6.47 -3.00
N LYS A 44 19.74 5.45 -3.01
CA LYS A 44 20.38 4.83 -4.18
C LYS A 44 19.88 3.42 -4.43
N SER A 45 19.32 2.80 -3.40
CA SER A 45 18.64 1.51 -3.48
C SER A 45 17.24 1.64 -2.88
N VAL A 46 16.26 0.98 -3.47
CA VAL A 46 14.87 0.92 -3.00
C VAL A 46 14.24 -0.44 -3.29
N ILE A 47 13.40 -0.89 -2.37
CA ILE A 47 12.40 -1.94 -2.60
C ILE A 47 11.04 -1.41 -2.19
N VAL A 48 10.05 -1.56 -3.07
CA VAL A 48 8.67 -1.16 -2.79
C VAL A 48 7.73 -2.34 -3.04
N TRP A 49 6.93 -2.67 -2.02
CA TRP A 49 5.88 -3.67 -2.11
C TRP A 49 4.51 -2.99 -2.03
N PRO A 50 3.54 -3.40 -2.88
CA PRO A 50 2.17 -2.97 -2.72
C PRO A 50 1.55 -3.69 -1.51
N ILE A 51 0.90 -2.94 -0.64
CA ILE A 51 0.03 -3.50 0.40
C ILE A 51 -1.37 -3.55 -0.19
N ILE A 52 -1.89 -4.77 -0.33
CA ILE A 52 -3.20 -5.05 -0.92
C ILE A 52 -4.14 -5.66 0.11
N THR A 53 -5.43 -5.40 -0.06
CA THR A 53 -6.48 -6.12 0.68
C THR A 53 -7.00 -7.27 -0.17
N ARG A 54 -7.32 -8.40 0.45
CA ARG A 54 -7.95 -9.59 -0.15
C ARG A 54 -9.48 -9.55 -0.13
N SER A 55 -10.09 -8.43 0.26
CA SER A 55 -11.54 -8.29 0.42
C SER A 55 -12.31 -8.79 -0.81
N SER A 56 -13.28 -9.68 -0.59
CA SER A 56 -14.06 -10.35 -1.62
C SER A 56 -15.03 -9.43 -2.39
N ASN A 57 -15.12 -8.14 -2.04
CA ASN A 57 -16.10 -7.21 -2.60
C ASN A 57 -15.58 -6.44 -3.84
N HIS A 58 -14.51 -6.91 -4.48
CA HIS A 58 -13.99 -6.26 -5.69
C HIS A 58 -14.82 -6.63 -6.92
N VAL A 59 -15.89 -5.87 -7.15
CA VAL A 59 -16.80 -5.96 -8.31
C VAL A 59 -16.06 -5.72 -9.65
N THR A 60 -14.82 -5.22 -9.64
CA THR A 60 -14.10 -4.74 -10.83
C THR A 60 -12.77 -5.45 -11.13
N GLY A 61 -12.45 -6.58 -10.49
CA GLY A 61 -11.27 -7.39 -10.85
C GLY A 61 -9.90 -6.76 -10.57
N ASN A 62 -9.85 -5.49 -10.16
CA ASN A 62 -8.63 -4.83 -9.66
C ASN A 62 -8.60 -4.92 -8.14
N VAL A 63 -7.55 -5.56 -7.62
CA VAL A 63 -7.25 -5.56 -6.18
C VAL A 63 -6.68 -4.19 -5.82
N PRO A 64 -7.32 -3.39 -4.95
CA PRO A 64 -6.85 -2.07 -4.61
C PRO A 64 -5.59 -2.17 -3.75
N ILE A 65 -4.56 -1.44 -4.18
CA ILE A 65 -3.40 -1.11 -3.34
C ILE A 65 -3.89 -0.07 -2.32
N VAL A 66 -3.74 -0.37 -1.04
CA VAL A 66 -4.18 0.51 0.07
C VAL A 66 -3.02 1.31 0.66
N ALA A 67 -1.80 0.80 0.51
CA ALA A 67 -0.56 1.46 0.95
C ALA A 67 0.64 0.85 0.21
N PHE A 68 1.82 1.42 0.43
CA PHE A 68 3.09 0.88 -0.03
C PHE A 68 4.01 0.66 1.17
N LEU A 69 4.70 -0.48 1.19
CA LEU A 69 5.83 -0.70 2.08
C LEU A 69 7.09 -0.32 1.31
N CYS A 70 7.83 0.68 1.79
CA CYS A 70 9.08 1.14 1.17
C CYS A 70 10.26 0.81 2.07
N LEU A 71 11.31 0.25 1.50
CA LEU A 71 12.62 0.11 2.12
C LEU A 71 13.64 0.80 1.22
N ASP A 72 14.31 1.82 1.74
CA ASP A 72 15.27 2.62 1.00
C ASP A 72 16.65 2.68 1.71
N SER A 73 17.69 2.98 0.94
CA SER A 73 19.06 3.12 1.45
C SER A 73 19.85 4.09 0.59
N GLU A 74 20.68 4.92 1.23
CA GLU A 74 21.64 5.81 0.56
C GLU A 74 22.82 5.04 -0.08
N THR A 75 22.95 3.75 0.19
CA THR A 75 24.04 2.91 -0.34
C THR A 75 23.57 2.14 -1.60
N PRO A 76 24.30 2.21 -2.73
CA PRO A 76 24.06 1.35 -3.88
C PRO A 76 24.31 -0.12 -3.54
N GLY A 77 23.51 -1.03 -4.10
CA GLY A 77 23.66 -2.47 -3.87
C GLY A 77 23.35 -2.90 -2.43
N ALA A 78 22.62 -2.09 -1.67
CA ALA A 78 22.34 -2.37 -0.26
C ALA A 78 21.47 -3.61 -0.04
N PHE A 79 20.74 -4.06 -1.06
CA PHE A 79 19.77 -5.13 -0.91
C PHE A 79 20.10 -6.40 -1.70
N SER A 80 19.76 -7.56 -1.14
CA SER A 80 19.71 -8.81 -1.87
C SER A 80 18.29 -9.07 -2.35
N GLN A 81 18.09 -9.24 -3.66
CA GLN A 81 16.77 -9.53 -4.20
C GLN A 81 16.26 -10.90 -3.71
N SER A 82 17.14 -11.89 -3.53
CA SER A 82 16.74 -13.23 -3.06
C SER A 82 16.37 -13.25 -1.59
N ASP A 83 16.97 -12.39 -0.78
CA ASP A 83 16.85 -12.47 0.68
C ASP A 83 15.85 -11.45 1.23
N HIS A 84 15.90 -10.21 0.75
CA HIS A 84 15.08 -9.12 1.28
C HIS A 84 13.68 -9.06 0.67
N VAL A 85 13.53 -9.37 -0.63
CA VAL A 85 12.21 -9.35 -1.30
C VAL A 85 11.20 -10.28 -0.62
N PRO A 86 11.54 -11.55 -0.28
CA PRO A 86 10.61 -12.45 0.40
C PRO A 86 10.19 -11.97 1.78
N ILE A 87 11.10 -11.34 2.54
CA ILE A 87 10.80 -10.81 3.88
C ILE A 87 9.75 -9.70 3.78
N GLY A 88 9.93 -8.75 2.87
CA GLY A 88 8.97 -7.66 2.68
C GLY A 88 7.61 -8.15 2.20
N TRP A 89 7.53 -9.25 1.45
CA TRP A 89 6.25 -9.87 1.09
C TRP A 89 5.44 -10.33 2.30
N VAL A 90 6.11 -10.96 3.28
CA VAL A 90 5.46 -11.42 4.50
C VAL A 90 4.92 -10.23 5.29
N LEU A 91 5.71 -9.15 5.39
CA LEU A 91 5.29 -7.93 6.08
C LEU A 91 4.13 -7.23 5.36
N ALA A 92 4.19 -7.10 4.04
CA ALA A 92 3.13 -6.48 3.24
C ALA A 92 1.80 -7.27 3.34
N ASP A 93 1.85 -8.61 3.32
CA ASP A 93 0.65 -9.45 3.50
C ASP A 93 0.06 -9.28 4.91
N ALA A 94 0.90 -9.27 5.94
CA ALA A 94 0.47 -9.07 7.32
C ALA A 94 -0.20 -7.69 7.51
N MET A 95 0.39 -6.63 6.96
CA MET A 95 -0.18 -5.28 6.98
C MET A 95 -1.52 -5.21 6.24
N GLY A 96 -1.62 -5.85 5.07
CA GLY A 96 -2.86 -5.92 4.31
C GLY A 96 -3.99 -6.55 5.12
N ARG A 97 -3.73 -7.68 5.80
CA ARG A 97 -4.69 -8.34 6.69
C ARG A 97 -5.06 -7.49 7.90
N GLY A 98 -4.08 -6.81 8.51
CA GLY A 98 -4.31 -5.91 9.63
C GLY A 98 -5.22 -4.75 9.24
N TYR A 99 -5.01 -4.17 8.06
CA TYR A 99 -5.85 -3.11 7.51
C TYR A 99 -7.29 -3.58 7.28
N GLU A 100 -7.48 -4.79 6.76
CA GLU A 100 -8.82 -5.38 6.62
C GLU A 100 -9.54 -5.57 7.95
N ALA A 101 -8.84 -6.09 8.96
CA ALA A 101 -9.39 -6.31 10.29
C ALA A 101 -9.83 -4.99 10.93
N LEU A 102 -9.03 -3.92 10.78
CA LEU A 102 -9.38 -2.57 11.21
C LEU A 102 -10.65 -2.05 10.54
N ILE A 103 -10.76 -2.15 9.21
CA ILE A 103 -11.95 -1.71 8.48
C ILE A 103 -13.20 -2.49 8.93
N ARG A 104 -13.09 -3.81 9.08
CA ARG A 104 -14.21 -4.64 9.54
C ARG A 104 -14.67 -4.21 10.93
N SER A 105 -13.71 -3.99 11.84
CA SER A 105 -14.01 -3.58 13.21
C SER A 105 -14.69 -2.20 13.27
N ALA A 106 -14.21 -1.24 12.47
CA ALA A 106 -14.83 0.08 12.37
C ALA A 106 -16.28 0.03 11.87
N ARG A 107 -16.58 -0.83 10.89
CA ARG A 107 -17.95 -1.02 10.37
C ARG A 107 -18.89 -1.65 11.41
N THR A 108 -18.43 -2.65 12.16
CA THR A 108 -19.23 -3.24 13.24
C THR A 108 -19.57 -2.23 14.32
N VAL A 109 -18.65 -1.31 14.65
CA VAL A 109 -18.91 -0.23 15.61
C VAL A 109 -19.97 0.74 15.08
N ASP A 110 -19.88 1.16 13.82
CA ASP A 110 -20.83 2.10 13.21
C ASP A 110 -22.26 1.52 13.14
N GLU A 111 -22.40 0.25 12.73
CA GLU A 111 -23.70 -0.45 12.73
C GLU A 111 -24.29 -0.56 14.16
N SER A 112 -23.45 -0.77 15.18
CA SER A 112 -23.91 -0.83 16.57
C SER A 112 -24.39 0.53 17.12
N ILE A 113 -23.85 1.64 16.61
CA ILE A 113 -24.30 3.00 16.95
C ILE A 113 -25.68 3.26 16.34
N ILE A 114 -25.86 2.89 15.06
CA ILE A 114 -27.15 3.07 14.36
C ILE A 114 -28.27 2.25 15.03
N ILE A 115 -27.99 1.04 15.52
CA ILE A 115 -28.99 0.22 16.23
C ILE A 115 -29.37 0.84 17.58
N ASN A 116 -28.44 1.49 18.28
CA ASN A 116 -28.72 2.12 19.57
C ASN A 116 -29.48 3.46 19.46
N GLU A 117 -29.37 4.18 18.34
CA GLU A 117 -30.13 5.44 18.14
C GLU A 117 -31.57 5.21 17.64
N GLY A 118 -31.89 4.04 17.09
CA GLY A 118 -33.26 3.68 16.66
C GLY A 118 -34.19 3.18 17.78
N GLY A 119 -33.73 3.19 19.03
CA GLY A 119 -34.29 2.37 20.11
C GLY A 119 -35.05 3.09 21.22
N ILE A 120 -35.69 4.25 21.03
CA ILE A 120 -36.70 4.74 21.99
C ILE A 120 -37.87 5.45 21.27
N SER A 121 -38.93 4.71 20.97
CA SER A 121 -40.29 5.24 20.85
C SER A 121 -41.30 4.09 20.85
N ASN A 122 -42.42 4.32 21.54
CA ASN A 122 -43.58 3.46 21.80
C ASN A 122 -43.49 2.70 23.14
N GLY A 123 -44.28 2.99 24.17
CA GLY A 123 -45.43 3.88 24.27
C GLY A 123 -46.13 3.49 25.56
N THR A 124 -46.14 4.40 26.53
CA THR A 124 -46.97 4.26 27.73
C THR A 124 -48.42 4.52 27.33
N LYS A 125 -49.24 3.48 27.39
CA LYS A 125 -50.67 3.60 27.67
C LYS A 125 -50.97 2.81 28.92
#